data_AF-A0A7S2WB20-F1
#
_entry.id   AF-A0A7S2WB20-F1
#
_cell.length_a   1.000
_cell.length_b   1.000
_cell.length_c   1.000
_cell.angle_alpha   90.00
_cell.angle_beta   90.00
_cell.angle_gamma   90.00
#
_symmetry.space_group_name_H-M   'P 1'
#
loop_
_entity.id
_entity.type
_entity.pdbx_description
1 polymer ?
#
loop_
_entity_poly.entity_id
_entity_poly.type
_entity_poly.pdbx_seq_one_letter_code
_entity_poly.pdbx_strand_id
1 'polypeptide(L)'
;GKDCLKMTLEARLDGQVILDKFKTLHNRILNFGHLLLAMLKALVRQTKEKHVADTFSYLALRIWFERAIGDIKRKASELKQVEFSAWPTIVVKWIKPRVNRVVLGSLCTVLGSLLFYRTFLVTSYRAKSKIACKAISNVLKDWAPPGSSTVGKVITCQAAILFGPNEDVVVDTIQVHPPQGGEVRIKIATASVCQMDLNVQSDKCLSAFPCVIGHEGAGVVESVGLGVYSVKPGDVVVPCFQAQCYKCEYCKNPKTNACDSIEHWTQKGVMKIDGKTRFTYQGENLYHSFGCSTLSEYTVVHEESLSKVPDDSSLDRVTLLSCEVSSGIGAVKRAAQVKAGDTAAVFGLGATGLSIIQALKQTEASRIIAVDSNQHLLEAARHFGATDFVSGDQMNVCTKIIGMTQGGVDHSFACTGTSIRAALATCHKGWGETTILCDVPLGQEISLPSHQLLGGRRLVRGCWFGNMKPRRAIPNLVAECMKGDYLLDPYITHTLKVSEINTAFKLLSQGKCIRCILYFSGSR
;
A
#
# COMPACT_ATOMS: atom_id res chain seq x y z
N GLY A 1 2.10 42.55 -9.50
CA GLY A 1 2.95 43.51 -10.24
C GLY A 1 2.17 44.16 -11.36
N LYS A 2 1.95 43.44 -12.46
CA LYS A 2 1.15 43.90 -13.60
C LYS A 2 -0.31 44.22 -13.23
N ASP A 3 -0.91 43.46 -12.31
CA ASP A 3 -2.31 43.69 -11.89
C ASP A 3 -2.49 44.98 -11.09
N CYS A 4 -1.45 45.40 -10.34
CA CYS A 4 -1.50 46.61 -9.53
C CYS A 4 -1.39 47.88 -10.40
N LEU A 5 -0.59 47.81 -11.48
CA LEU A 5 -0.46 48.90 -12.45
C LEU A 5 -1.75 49.11 -13.25
N LYS A 6 -2.43 48.00 -13.60
CA LYS A 6 -3.70 48.03 -14.33
C LYS A 6 -4.84 48.61 -13.49
N MET A 7 -4.89 48.27 -12.19
CA MET A 7 -5.93 48.76 -11.27
C MET A 7 -5.77 50.23 -10.85
N THR A 8 -4.55 50.79 -10.89
CA THR A 8 -4.32 52.20 -10.53
C THR A 8 -4.80 53.16 -11.62
N LEU A 9 -4.91 52.68 -12.86
CA LEU A 9 -5.37 53.47 -14.01
C LEU A 9 -6.91 53.51 -14.15
N GLU A 10 -7.64 52.59 -13.53
CA GLU A 10 -9.06 52.36 -13.84
C GLU A 10 -10.07 52.60 -12.71
N ALA A 11 -9.68 53.05 -11.50
CA ALA A 11 -10.69 53.19 -10.45
C ALA A 11 -10.49 54.35 -9.46
N ARG A 12 -11.53 55.20 -9.37
CA ARG A 12 -11.91 55.98 -8.18
C ARG A 12 -12.23 54.98 -7.05
N LEU A 13 -11.21 54.47 -6.38
CA LEU A 13 -11.39 53.61 -5.21
C LEU A 13 -11.15 54.41 -3.93
N ASP A 14 -12.01 54.16 -2.96
CA ASP A 14 -11.92 54.63 -1.58
C ASP A 14 -10.54 54.30 -0.99
N GLY A 15 -9.87 55.30 -0.41
CA GLY A 15 -8.49 55.21 0.09
C GLY A 15 -8.30 54.08 1.11
N GLN A 16 -9.37 53.71 1.82
CA GLN A 16 -9.35 52.64 2.81
C GLN A 16 -9.16 51.24 2.17
N VAL A 17 -9.78 51.00 1.00
CA VAL A 17 -9.68 49.73 0.27
C VAL A 17 -8.27 49.52 -0.30
N ILE A 18 -7.62 50.62 -0.72
CA ILE A 18 -6.23 50.59 -1.17
C ILE A 18 -5.30 50.27 0.01
N LEU A 19 -5.54 50.87 1.18
CA LEU A 19 -4.75 50.68 2.40
C LEU A 19 -4.79 49.22 2.89
N ASP A 20 -5.97 48.60 2.94
CA ASP A 20 -6.12 47.22 3.42
C ASP A 20 -5.52 46.19 2.46
N LYS A 21 -5.59 46.44 1.16
CA LYS A 21 -4.89 45.62 0.16
C LYS A 21 -3.37 45.79 0.25
N PHE A 22 -2.88 46.99 0.58
CA PHE A 22 -1.46 47.22 0.80
C PHE A 22 -0.94 46.50 2.06
N LYS A 23 -1.70 46.53 3.16
CA LYS A 23 -1.40 45.74 4.37
C LYS A 23 -1.37 44.23 4.09
N THR A 24 -2.32 43.75 3.30
CA THR A 24 -2.38 42.33 2.89
C THR A 24 -1.16 41.93 2.06
N LEU A 25 -0.74 42.78 1.12
CA LEU A 25 0.47 42.54 0.32
C LEU A 25 1.74 42.61 1.18
N HIS A 26 1.83 43.56 2.11
CA HIS A 26 2.93 43.67 3.07
C HIS A 26 3.08 42.41 3.92
N ASN A 27 1.98 41.88 4.45
CA ASN A 27 1.98 40.64 5.23
C ASN A 27 2.38 39.42 4.39
N ARG A 28 1.96 39.36 3.11
CA ARG A 28 2.38 38.29 2.19
C ARG A 28 3.88 38.33 1.88
N ILE A 29 4.44 39.53 1.70
CA ILE A 29 5.88 39.72 1.47
C ILE A 29 6.68 39.32 2.72
N LEU A 30 6.21 39.70 3.92
CA LEU A 30 6.82 39.29 5.18
C LEU A 30 6.78 37.77 5.37
N ASN A 31 5.64 37.14 5.12
CA ASN A 31 5.50 35.68 5.23
C ASN A 31 6.39 34.93 4.23
N PHE A 32 6.51 35.44 3.00
CA PHE A 32 7.43 34.89 2.01
C PHE A 32 8.89 35.06 2.46
N GLY A 33 9.25 36.22 3.03
CA GLY A 33 10.57 36.46 3.61
C GLY A 33 10.89 35.50 4.77
N HIS A 34 9.93 35.22 5.65
CA HIS A 34 10.09 34.27 6.74
C HIS A 34 10.25 32.82 6.25
N LEU A 35 9.49 32.41 5.23
CA LEU A 35 9.61 31.09 4.62
C LEU A 35 10.97 30.91 3.93
N LEU A 36 11.43 31.92 3.21
CA LEU A 36 12.75 31.94 2.57
C LEU A 36 13.87 31.87 3.61
N LEU A 37 13.73 32.60 4.73
CA LEU A 37 14.69 32.56 5.84
C LEU A 37 14.72 31.17 6.51
N ALA A 38 13.57 30.50 6.66
CA ALA A 38 13.48 29.15 7.20
C ALA A 38 14.15 28.12 6.27
N MET A 39 13.91 28.21 4.95
CA MET A 39 14.57 27.38 3.95
C MET A 39 16.09 27.60 3.93
N LEU A 40 16.55 28.86 4.03
CA LEU A 40 17.97 29.19 4.08
C LEU A 40 18.63 28.69 5.37
N LYS A 41 17.94 28.78 6.53
CA LYS A 41 18.42 28.19 7.79
C LYS A 41 18.53 26.67 7.72
N ALA A 42 17.60 26.01 7.04
CA ALA A 42 17.65 24.56 6.80
C ALA A 42 18.83 24.18 5.89
N LEU A 43 19.05 24.93 4.80
CA LEU A 43 20.22 24.77 3.92
C LEU A 43 21.55 25.00 4.67
N VAL A 44 21.60 25.99 5.57
CA VAL A 44 22.77 26.29 6.41
C VAL A 44 23.07 25.16 7.41
N ARG A 45 22.05 24.51 7.97
CA ARG A 45 22.24 23.32 8.82
C ARG A 45 22.84 22.17 8.04
N GLN A 46 22.45 22.02 6.77
CA GLN A 46 22.90 20.93 5.90
C GLN A 46 24.32 21.12 5.34
N THR A 47 24.83 22.36 5.32
CA THR A 47 26.14 22.72 4.73
C THR A 47 27.27 22.85 5.76
N LYS A 48 26.96 22.95 7.07
CA LYS A 48 27.98 22.96 8.14
C LYS A 48 28.86 21.70 8.19
N GLU A 49 28.47 20.62 7.52
CA GLU A 49 29.23 19.36 7.51
C GLU A 49 30.27 19.26 6.39
N LYS A 50 30.35 20.19 5.42
CA LYS A 50 31.32 20.08 4.30
C LYS A 50 31.98 21.41 3.90
N HIS A 51 33.28 21.47 4.20
CA HIS A 51 34.36 22.31 3.63
C HIS A 51 34.42 23.83 3.90
N VAL A 52 35.66 24.27 4.17
CA VAL A 52 36.10 25.57 4.72
C VAL A 52 36.36 26.64 3.63
N ALA A 53 36.12 26.35 2.34
CA ALA A 53 36.44 27.30 1.27
C ALA A 53 35.38 28.40 1.04
N ASP A 54 34.18 28.31 1.63
CA ASP A 54 33.08 29.26 1.40
C ASP A 54 33.01 30.41 2.42
N THR A 55 33.93 30.50 3.39
CA THR A 55 33.80 31.45 4.51
C THR A 55 33.92 32.92 4.09
N PHE A 56 34.68 33.24 3.04
CA PHE A 56 34.83 34.62 2.53
C PHE A 56 33.60 35.11 1.75
N SER A 57 33.03 34.25 0.89
CA SER A 57 31.78 34.54 0.17
C SER A 57 30.58 34.58 1.12
N TYR A 58 30.59 33.73 2.16
CA TYR A 58 29.59 33.68 3.23
C TYR A 58 29.55 34.96 4.08
N LEU A 59 30.72 35.47 4.49
CA LEU A 59 30.80 36.70 5.30
C LEU A 59 30.35 37.93 4.50
N ALA A 60 30.74 38.01 3.22
CA ALA A 60 30.31 39.08 2.33
C ALA A 60 28.79 39.06 2.08
N LEU A 61 28.19 37.89 1.85
CA LEU A 61 26.74 37.77 1.67
C LEU A 61 25.98 38.13 2.94
N ARG A 62 26.44 37.67 4.11
CA ARG A 62 25.79 37.96 5.39
C ARG A 62 25.83 39.45 5.72
N ILE A 63 26.99 40.10 5.56
CA ILE A 63 27.14 41.55 5.79
C ILE A 63 26.24 42.35 4.84
N TRP A 64 26.16 41.94 3.57
CA TRP A 64 25.31 42.61 2.58
C TRP A 64 23.82 42.46 2.90
N PHE A 65 23.36 41.26 3.30
CA PHE A 65 21.95 41.02 3.65
C PHE A 65 21.53 41.72 4.95
N GLU A 66 22.39 41.77 5.97
CA GLU A 66 22.08 42.50 7.19
C GLU A 66 21.99 44.02 6.97
N ARG A 67 22.83 44.58 6.09
CA ARG A 67 22.68 45.97 5.63
C ARG A 67 21.38 46.21 4.88
N ALA A 68 21.02 45.33 3.95
CA ALA A 68 19.77 45.46 3.19
C ALA A 68 18.53 45.39 4.09
N ILE A 69 18.51 44.49 5.08
CA ILE A 69 17.43 44.39 6.07
C ILE A 69 17.40 45.63 6.97
N GLY A 70 18.55 46.16 7.38
CA GLY A 70 18.65 47.41 8.14
C GLY A 70 18.08 48.60 7.39
N ASP A 71 18.40 48.72 6.10
CA ASP A 71 17.89 49.79 5.23
C ASP A 71 16.39 49.69 4.99
N ILE A 72 15.86 48.47 4.83
CA ILE A 72 14.41 48.23 4.70
C ILE A 72 13.69 48.58 6.00
N LYS A 73 14.22 48.19 7.17
CA LYS A 73 13.63 48.53 8.48
C LYS A 73 13.64 50.04 8.74
N ARG A 74 14.74 50.73 8.42
CA ARG A 74 14.87 52.19 8.55
C ARG A 74 13.90 52.95 7.65
N LYS A 75 13.77 52.56 6.37
CA LYS A 75 12.78 53.16 5.47
C LYS A 75 11.34 52.84 5.86
N ALA A 76 11.10 51.65 6.44
CA ALA A 76 9.79 51.30 6.98
C ALA A 76 9.43 52.10 8.26
N SER A 77 10.41 52.47 9.09
CA SER A 77 10.18 53.36 10.25
C SER A 77 9.97 54.82 9.83
N GLU A 78 10.69 55.30 8.82
CA GLU A 78 10.48 56.65 8.23
C GLU A 78 9.06 56.79 7.64
N LEU A 79 8.54 55.72 7.01
CA LEU A 79 7.17 55.68 6.48
C LEU A 79 6.09 55.58 7.57
N LYS A 80 6.42 55.10 8.78
CA LYS A 80 5.48 55.03 9.92
C LYS A 80 5.28 56.37 10.65
N GLN A 81 6.18 57.34 10.47
CA GLN A 81 6.10 58.65 11.14
C GLN A 81 5.37 59.74 10.33
N VAL A 82 4.80 59.41 9.17
CA VAL A 82 4.00 60.37 8.40
C VAL A 82 2.58 60.40 8.97
N GLU A 83 2.23 61.45 9.72
CA GLU A 83 0.84 61.70 10.15
C GLU A 83 -0.05 62.04 8.95
N PHE A 84 -1.14 61.30 8.79
CA PHE A 84 -2.05 61.32 7.64
C PHE A 84 -3.30 62.18 7.89
N SER A 85 -3.15 63.44 8.33
CA SER A 85 -4.31 64.29 8.65
C SER A 85 -4.55 65.51 7.75
N ALA A 86 -3.77 65.73 6.68
CA ALA A 86 -4.07 66.84 5.75
C ALA A 86 -3.55 66.60 4.33
N TRP A 87 -4.32 65.89 3.49
CA TRP A 87 -4.03 65.75 2.06
C TRP A 87 -5.27 66.18 1.27
N PRO A 88 -5.27 67.38 0.65
CA PRO A 88 -5.07 67.39 -0.80
C PRO A 88 -4.55 68.72 -1.37
N THR A 89 -3.23 68.96 -1.45
CA THR A 89 -2.69 69.89 -2.48
C THR A 89 -1.20 69.75 -2.85
N ILE A 90 -0.37 69.01 -2.10
CA ILE A 90 1.11 69.02 -2.32
C ILE A 90 1.64 67.82 -3.13
N VAL A 91 0.80 66.84 -3.47
CA VAL A 91 1.27 65.51 -3.94
C VAL A 91 1.69 65.49 -5.40
N VAL A 92 1.15 66.34 -6.26
CA VAL A 92 1.38 66.20 -7.72
C VAL A 92 2.67 66.88 -8.19
N LYS A 93 3.17 67.92 -7.51
CA LYS A 93 4.37 68.66 -7.96
C LYS A 93 5.70 68.21 -7.33
N TRP A 94 5.70 67.59 -6.14
CA TRP A 94 6.96 67.29 -5.44
C TRP A 94 7.38 65.81 -5.40
N ILE A 95 6.43 64.87 -5.35
CA ILE A 95 6.74 63.44 -5.16
C ILE A 95 7.04 62.71 -6.49
N LYS A 96 6.42 63.14 -7.59
CA LYS A 96 6.52 62.47 -8.91
C LYS A 96 7.96 62.44 -9.50
N PRO A 97 8.77 63.51 -9.43
CA PRO A 97 10.13 63.49 -10.00
C PRO A 97 11.15 62.71 -9.16
N ARG A 98 11.02 62.70 -7.83
CA ARG A 98 11.95 62.03 -6.91
C ARG A 98 11.71 60.52 -6.81
N VAL A 99 10.43 60.08 -6.82
CA VAL A 99 10.09 58.65 -6.85
C VAL A 99 10.51 58.03 -8.18
N ASN A 100 10.32 58.71 -9.33
CA ASN A 100 10.78 58.18 -10.61
C ASN A 100 12.31 58.03 -10.68
N ARG A 101 13.10 58.95 -10.14
CA ARG A 101 14.59 58.85 -10.17
C ARG A 101 15.13 57.73 -9.27
N VAL A 102 14.54 57.54 -8.09
CA VAL A 102 14.97 56.50 -7.13
C VAL A 102 14.46 55.12 -7.55
N VAL A 103 13.24 55.02 -8.09
CA VAL A 103 12.66 53.75 -8.55
C VAL A 103 13.26 53.32 -9.88
N LEU A 104 13.47 54.20 -10.87
CA LEU A 104 14.19 53.83 -12.10
C LEU A 104 15.68 53.53 -11.84
N GLY A 105 16.35 54.29 -10.97
CA GLY A 105 17.74 54.00 -10.61
C GLY A 105 17.87 52.61 -9.97
N SER A 106 17.03 52.31 -8.98
CA SER A 106 17.02 51.01 -8.31
C SER A 106 16.55 49.88 -9.23
N LEU A 107 15.57 50.11 -10.12
CA LEU A 107 15.17 49.12 -11.12
C LEU A 107 16.23 48.88 -12.18
N CYS A 108 16.98 49.89 -12.63
CA CYS A 108 18.06 49.72 -13.59
C CYS A 108 19.25 48.99 -12.97
N THR A 109 19.58 49.24 -11.70
CA THR A 109 20.60 48.47 -10.99
C THR A 109 20.14 47.04 -10.72
N VAL A 110 18.87 46.82 -10.37
CA VAL A 110 18.30 45.48 -10.17
C VAL A 110 18.14 44.72 -11.50
N LEU A 111 17.72 45.37 -12.58
CA LEU A 111 17.61 44.76 -13.92
C LEU A 111 18.98 44.53 -14.57
N GLY A 112 19.92 45.45 -14.40
CA GLY A 112 21.32 45.27 -14.82
C GLY A 112 22.00 44.15 -14.06
N SER A 113 21.75 44.04 -12.74
CA SER A 113 22.22 42.93 -11.92
C SER A 113 21.50 41.63 -12.24
N LEU A 114 20.20 41.64 -12.57
CA LEU A 114 19.45 40.46 -13.01
C LEU A 114 19.84 40.01 -14.42
N LEU A 115 20.25 40.91 -15.31
CA LEU A 115 20.81 40.60 -16.63
C LEU A 115 22.22 40.06 -16.51
N PHE A 116 23.06 40.66 -15.66
CA PHE A 116 24.39 40.12 -15.34
C PHE A 116 24.28 38.76 -14.65
N TYR A 117 23.33 38.59 -13.72
CA TYR A 117 23.04 37.33 -13.04
C TYR A 117 22.32 36.33 -13.94
N ARG A 118 21.54 36.75 -14.94
CA ARG A 118 20.95 35.86 -15.97
C ARG A 118 21.99 35.44 -16.99
N THR A 119 22.95 36.28 -17.36
CA THR A 119 24.05 35.90 -18.26
C THR A 119 25.06 35.03 -17.51
N PHE A 120 25.39 35.36 -16.26
CA PHE A 120 26.21 34.55 -15.36
C PHE A 120 25.51 33.25 -14.98
N LEU A 121 24.21 33.24 -14.72
CA LEU A 121 23.43 32.01 -14.57
C LEU A 121 23.38 31.27 -15.90
N VAL A 122 23.05 31.83 -17.05
CA VAL A 122 22.96 31.06 -18.31
C VAL A 122 24.30 30.47 -18.73
N THR A 123 25.44 31.14 -18.52
CA THR A 123 26.78 30.56 -18.76
C THR A 123 27.17 29.57 -17.65
N SER A 124 26.90 29.88 -16.38
CA SER A 124 27.14 28.96 -15.26
C SER A 124 26.16 27.77 -15.23
N TYR A 125 24.98 27.86 -15.83
CA TYR A 125 23.91 26.85 -15.89
C TYR A 125 24.05 26.02 -17.17
N ARG A 126 24.70 26.52 -18.23
CA ARG A 126 25.19 25.64 -19.32
C ARG A 126 26.39 24.81 -18.89
N ALA A 127 27.28 25.35 -18.04
CA ALA A 127 28.37 24.59 -17.43
C ALA A 127 27.88 23.68 -16.28
N LYS A 128 26.98 24.18 -15.43
CA LYS A 128 26.39 23.43 -14.31
C LYS A 128 25.19 22.58 -14.70
N SER A 129 24.55 22.68 -15.88
CA SER A 129 23.57 21.66 -16.30
C SER A 129 24.27 20.39 -16.76
N LYS A 130 25.48 20.47 -17.34
CA LYS A 130 26.29 19.27 -17.56
C LYS A 130 26.75 18.66 -16.25
N ILE A 131 27.14 19.48 -15.26
CA ILE A 131 27.56 18.98 -13.94
C ILE A 131 26.38 18.55 -13.06
N ALA A 132 25.23 19.20 -13.14
CA ALA A 132 24.01 18.86 -12.39
C ALA A 132 23.23 17.73 -13.05
N CYS A 133 23.19 17.61 -14.38
CA CYS A 133 22.70 16.40 -15.03
C CYS A 133 23.67 15.23 -14.79
N LYS A 134 24.99 15.47 -14.70
CA LYS A 134 25.98 14.44 -14.34
C LYS A 134 25.96 14.13 -12.84
N ALA A 135 25.64 15.08 -11.97
CA ALA A 135 25.48 14.87 -10.52
C ALA A 135 24.12 14.28 -10.17
N ILE A 136 23.04 14.62 -10.86
CA ILE A 136 21.74 13.94 -10.77
C ILE A 136 21.86 12.55 -11.40
N SER A 137 22.55 12.40 -12.54
CA SER A 137 22.87 11.07 -13.10
C SER A 137 23.78 10.27 -12.18
N ASN A 138 24.72 10.89 -11.47
CA ASN A 138 25.60 10.20 -10.53
C ASN A 138 24.86 9.90 -9.22
N VAL A 139 24.02 10.79 -8.70
CA VAL A 139 23.13 10.50 -7.55
C VAL A 139 22.11 9.42 -7.90
N LEU A 140 21.60 9.37 -9.14
CA LEU A 140 20.77 8.27 -9.63
C LEU A 140 21.56 6.97 -9.87
N LYS A 141 22.87 7.05 -10.13
CA LYS A 141 23.78 5.89 -10.22
C LYS A 141 24.25 5.40 -8.84
N ASP A 142 24.40 6.31 -7.88
CA ASP A 142 24.82 6.05 -6.50
C ASP A 142 23.64 5.61 -5.62
N TRP A 143 22.39 5.83 -6.07
CA TRP A 143 21.16 5.26 -5.50
C TRP A 143 20.83 3.87 -6.08
N ALA A 144 21.53 3.44 -7.13
CA ALA A 144 21.46 2.07 -7.61
C ALA A 144 22.43 1.21 -6.78
N PRO A 145 21.97 0.13 -6.14
CA PRO A 145 22.88 -0.82 -5.51
C PRO A 145 23.85 -1.39 -6.57
N PRO A 146 25.08 -1.79 -6.19
CA PRO A 146 26.03 -2.34 -7.14
C PRO A 146 25.57 -3.73 -7.58
N GLY A 147 25.00 -3.80 -8.78
CA GLY A 147 24.63 -5.05 -9.45
C GLY A 147 23.59 -4.79 -10.55
N SER A 148 24.05 -4.74 -11.81
CA SER A 148 23.21 -4.81 -13.03
C SER A 148 21.89 -4.00 -12.96
N SER A 149 21.95 -2.66 -12.97
CA SER A 149 20.75 -1.86 -12.69
C SER A 149 19.68 -1.97 -13.79
N THR A 150 18.70 -2.85 -13.57
CA THR A 150 17.41 -2.93 -14.28
C THR A 150 16.45 -1.80 -13.88
N VAL A 151 16.84 -1.00 -12.89
CA VAL A 151 16.15 0.21 -12.43
C VAL A 151 15.81 1.13 -13.61
N GLY A 152 14.54 1.51 -13.72
CA GLY A 152 14.03 2.39 -14.77
C GLY A 152 13.96 1.77 -16.17
N LYS A 153 14.25 0.47 -16.32
CA LYS A 153 14.19 -0.26 -17.59
C LYS A 153 13.08 -1.31 -17.56
N VAL A 154 12.60 -1.70 -18.74
CA VAL A 154 11.73 -2.87 -18.89
C VAL A 154 12.56 -4.13 -18.60
N ILE A 155 11.98 -5.07 -17.84
CA ILE A 155 12.55 -6.38 -17.57
C ILE A 155 11.83 -7.41 -18.43
N THR A 156 12.56 -8.36 -18.99
CA THR A 156 11.99 -9.51 -19.68
C THR A 156 12.14 -10.73 -18.78
N CYS A 157 11.03 -11.41 -18.44
CA CYS A 157 11.04 -12.52 -17.49
C CYS A 157 9.86 -13.47 -17.70
N GLN A 158 9.90 -14.65 -17.08
CA GLN A 158 8.82 -15.63 -17.13
C GLN A 158 7.62 -15.21 -16.26
N ALA A 159 6.42 -15.49 -16.77
CA ALA A 159 5.17 -15.32 -16.05
C ALA A 159 4.14 -16.37 -16.47
N ALA A 160 3.19 -16.64 -15.57
CA ALA A 160 2.03 -17.47 -15.80
C ALA A 160 0.86 -16.58 -16.25
N ILE A 161 0.46 -16.74 -17.51
CA ILE A 161 -0.54 -15.95 -18.21
C ILE A 161 -1.81 -16.77 -18.36
N LEU A 162 -2.94 -16.16 -18.03
CA LEU A 162 -4.25 -16.71 -18.31
C LEU A 162 -4.92 -15.84 -19.39
N PHE A 163 -5.11 -16.40 -20.59
CA PHE A 163 -5.62 -15.65 -21.74
C PHE A 163 -7.13 -15.46 -21.71
N GLY A 164 -7.85 -16.40 -21.12
CA GLY A 164 -9.29 -16.35 -20.99
C GLY A 164 -9.82 -17.31 -19.93
N PRO A 165 -11.13 -17.24 -19.63
CA PRO A 165 -11.77 -18.12 -18.68
C PRO A 165 -11.80 -19.57 -19.19
N ASN A 166 -11.61 -20.51 -18.27
CA ASN A 166 -11.55 -21.96 -18.46
C ASN A 166 -10.42 -22.45 -19.38
N GLU A 167 -9.45 -21.60 -19.67
CA GLU A 167 -8.25 -21.96 -20.41
C GLU A 167 -7.13 -22.44 -19.47
N ASP A 168 -6.22 -23.26 -19.99
CA ASP A 168 -5.00 -23.63 -19.29
C ASP A 168 -4.08 -22.41 -19.15
N VAL A 169 -3.33 -22.38 -18.05
CA VAL A 169 -2.35 -21.31 -17.81
C VAL A 169 -1.13 -21.54 -18.70
N VAL A 170 -0.72 -20.50 -19.41
CA VAL A 170 0.46 -20.51 -20.29
C VAL A 170 1.62 -19.85 -19.57
N VAL A 171 2.75 -20.55 -19.43
CA VAL A 171 3.97 -19.97 -18.89
C VAL A 171 4.87 -19.52 -20.04
N ASP A 172 5.06 -18.22 -20.17
CA ASP A 172 5.90 -17.64 -21.23
C ASP A 172 6.59 -16.35 -20.74
N THR A 173 7.38 -15.77 -21.62
CA THR A 173 8.19 -14.59 -21.38
C THR A 173 7.38 -13.32 -21.65
N ILE A 174 7.28 -12.46 -20.63
CA ILE A 174 6.62 -11.16 -20.70
C ILE A 174 7.61 -10.02 -20.50
N GLN A 175 7.15 -8.80 -20.75
CA GLN A 175 7.83 -7.56 -20.43
C GLN A 175 7.18 -6.91 -19.21
N VAL A 176 7.99 -6.60 -18.19
CA VAL A 176 7.59 -5.93 -16.96
C VAL A 176 8.16 -4.52 -16.94
N HIS A 177 7.29 -3.53 -17.09
CA HIS A 177 7.64 -2.12 -17.09
C HIS A 177 8.15 -1.65 -15.71
N PRO A 178 8.99 -0.60 -15.66
CA PRO A 178 9.47 -0.05 -14.39
C PRO A 178 8.31 0.54 -13.56
N PRO A 179 8.45 0.58 -12.22
CA PRO A 179 7.45 1.16 -11.34
C PRO A 179 7.37 2.68 -11.53
N GLN A 180 6.15 3.20 -11.55
CA GLN A 180 5.86 4.64 -11.54
C GLN A 180 5.62 5.16 -10.12
N GLY A 181 5.20 6.42 -9.97
CA GLY A 181 5.00 7.04 -8.67
C GLY A 181 4.04 6.25 -7.76
N GLY A 182 4.47 5.95 -6.53
CA GLY A 182 3.70 5.14 -5.58
C GLY A 182 3.72 3.63 -5.83
N GLU A 183 4.52 3.15 -6.79
CA GLU A 183 4.60 1.74 -7.16
C GLU A 183 5.96 1.14 -6.80
N VAL A 184 5.99 -0.17 -6.66
CA VAL A 184 7.18 -0.93 -6.30
C VAL A 184 7.28 -2.15 -7.21
N ARG A 185 8.46 -2.38 -7.79
CA ARG A 185 8.77 -3.59 -8.53
C ARG A 185 9.52 -4.57 -7.64
N ILE A 186 9.03 -5.81 -7.63
CA ILE A 186 9.50 -6.88 -6.75
C ILE A 186 10.05 -7.99 -7.64
N LYS A 187 11.20 -8.55 -7.27
CA LYS A 187 11.64 -9.86 -7.75
C LYS A 187 11.00 -10.92 -6.88
N ILE A 188 10.06 -11.68 -7.42
CA ILE A 188 9.41 -12.78 -6.69
C ILE A 188 10.39 -13.93 -6.57
N ALA A 189 10.62 -14.41 -5.34
CA ALA A 189 11.45 -15.58 -5.09
C ALA A 189 10.60 -16.86 -5.12
N THR A 190 9.43 -16.79 -4.49
CA THR A 190 8.49 -17.89 -4.34
C THR A 190 7.06 -17.37 -4.47
N ALA A 191 6.21 -18.16 -5.09
CA ALA A 191 4.78 -17.93 -5.15
C ALA A 191 4.03 -19.20 -4.74
N SER A 192 2.75 -19.08 -4.41
CA SER A 192 1.89 -20.24 -4.20
C SER A 192 0.55 -20.06 -4.90
N VAL A 193 -0.15 -21.17 -5.05
CA VAL A 193 -1.46 -21.22 -5.69
C VAL A 193 -2.54 -21.56 -4.67
N CYS A 194 -3.69 -20.90 -4.81
CA CYS A 194 -4.84 -21.00 -3.93
C CYS A 194 -6.14 -21.18 -4.74
N GLN A 195 -7.23 -21.55 -4.06
CA GLN A 195 -8.57 -21.66 -4.65
C GLN A 195 -9.04 -20.36 -5.31
N MET A 196 -8.58 -19.19 -4.85
CA MET A 196 -8.89 -17.91 -5.50
C MET A 196 -8.32 -17.82 -6.92
N ASP A 197 -7.13 -18.37 -7.18
CA ASP A 197 -6.55 -18.39 -8.52
C ASP A 197 -7.34 -19.33 -9.45
N LEU A 198 -7.83 -20.47 -8.93
CA LEU A 198 -8.77 -21.36 -9.65
C LEU A 198 -10.12 -20.67 -9.93
N ASN A 199 -10.57 -19.79 -9.04
CA ASN A 199 -11.81 -19.02 -9.25
C ASN A 199 -11.64 -17.97 -10.35
N VAL A 200 -10.44 -17.40 -10.51
CA VAL A 200 -10.11 -16.58 -11.69
C VAL A 200 -10.16 -17.43 -12.94
N GLN A 201 -9.51 -18.61 -12.94
CA GLN A 201 -9.55 -19.52 -14.08
C GLN A 201 -10.97 -19.92 -14.47
N SER A 202 -11.85 -20.18 -13.50
CA SER A 202 -13.23 -20.62 -13.77
C SER A 202 -14.26 -19.49 -13.90
N ASP A 203 -13.82 -18.24 -14.04
CA ASP A 203 -14.68 -17.05 -14.17
C ASP A 203 -15.70 -16.86 -13.03
N LYS A 204 -15.34 -17.31 -11.84
CA LYS A 204 -16.15 -17.18 -10.62
C LYS A 204 -15.82 -15.94 -9.80
N CYS A 205 -14.79 -15.20 -10.22
CA CYS A 205 -14.33 -13.98 -9.59
C CYS A 205 -14.12 -12.91 -10.66
N LEU A 206 -14.43 -11.66 -10.34
CA LEU A 206 -14.22 -10.54 -11.25
C LEU A 206 -12.73 -10.42 -11.60
N SER A 207 -12.40 -10.57 -12.87
CA SER A 207 -11.04 -10.45 -13.39
C SER A 207 -11.06 -9.95 -14.84
N ALA A 208 -10.00 -9.27 -15.24
CA ALA A 208 -9.80 -8.84 -16.63
C ALA A 208 -8.84 -9.81 -17.32
N PHE A 209 -9.11 -10.14 -18.58
CA PHE A 209 -8.28 -11.05 -19.39
C PHE A 209 -7.76 -10.34 -20.65
N PRO A 210 -6.57 -10.72 -21.16
CA PRO A 210 -5.62 -11.68 -20.58
C PRO A 210 -4.91 -11.09 -19.35
N CYS A 211 -4.53 -11.92 -18.37
CA CYS A 211 -3.85 -11.43 -17.15
C CYS A 211 -2.69 -12.30 -16.67
N VAL A 212 -1.82 -11.69 -15.85
CA VAL A 212 -0.85 -12.40 -15.02
C VAL A 212 -1.49 -12.72 -13.68
N ILE A 213 -1.65 -14.00 -13.36
CA ILE A 213 -2.37 -14.48 -12.17
C ILE A 213 -1.49 -14.51 -10.90
N GLY A 214 -2.09 -14.87 -9.76
CA GLY A 214 -1.38 -15.07 -8.49
C GLY A 214 -1.48 -13.89 -7.51
N HIS A 215 -1.69 -14.22 -6.24
CA HIS A 215 -1.74 -13.27 -5.14
C HIS A 215 -0.99 -13.73 -3.88
N GLU A 216 -0.51 -14.98 -3.87
CA GLU A 216 0.38 -15.49 -2.84
C GLU A 216 1.82 -15.46 -3.36
N GLY A 217 2.66 -14.62 -2.77
CA GLY A 217 4.06 -14.47 -3.15
C GLY A 217 4.90 -13.77 -2.10
N ALA A 218 6.20 -14.03 -2.15
CA ALA A 218 7.21 -13.33 -1.36
C ALA A 218 8.44 -13.06 -2.23
N GLY A 219 9.10 -11.94 -1.98
CA GLY A 219 10.22 -11.53 -2.79
C GLY A 219 11.01 -10.38 -2.21
N VAL A 220 11.88 -9.84 -3.05
CA VAL A 220 12.79 -8.75 -2.69
C VAL A 220 12.47 -7.55 -3.57
N VAL A 221 12.41 -6.36 -2.97
CA VAL A 221 12.23 -5.12 -3.74
C VAL A 221 13.39 -4.94 -4.70
N GLU A 222 13.10 -4.85 -6.00
CA GLU A 222 14.10 -4.56 -7.03
C GLU A 222 14.24 -3.05 -7.24
N SER A 223 13.13 -2.34 -7.42
CA SER A 223 13.12 -0.89 -7.55
C SER A 223 11.82 -0.29 -7.04
N VAL A 224 11.86 0.99 -6.68
CA VAL A 224 10.70 1.75 -6.22
C VAL A 224 10.52 2.97 -7.11
N GLY A 225 9.26 3.33 -7.35
CA GLY A 225 8.94 4.55 -8.08
C GLY A 225 8.90 5.78 -7.18
N LEU A 226 8.67 6.94 -7.80
CA LEU A 226 8.72 8.23 -7.12
C LEU A 226 7.74 8.30 -5.94
N GLY A 227 8.20 8.76 -4.78
CA GLY A 227 7.36 9.00 -3.61
C GLY A 227 7.08 7.77 -2.73
N VAL A 228 7.66 6.61 -3.05
CA VAL A 228 7.70 5.45 -2.16
C VAL A 228 8.81 5.65 -1.12
N TYR A 229 8.46 5.55 0.15
CA TYR A 229 9.41 5.68 1.27
C TYR A 229 9.31 4.56 2.29
N SER A 230 8.27 3.73 2.22
CA SER A 230 8.07 2.66 3.20
C SER A 230 8.93 1.42 2.97
N VAL A 231 9.48 1.27 1.77
CA VAL A 231 10.39 0.19 1.38
C VAL A 231 11.50 0.74 0.47
N LYS A 232 12.60 0.01 0.37
CA LYS A 232 13.74 0.32 -0.53
C LYS A 232 14.24 -0.94 -1.24
N PRO A 233 14.99 -0.81 -2.35
CA PRO A 233 15.65 -1.96 -2.99
C PRO A 233 16.41 -2.83 -1.97
N GLY A 234 16.24 -4.15 -2.08
CA GLY A 234 16.82 -5.14 -1.17
C GLY A 234 15.93 -5.50 0.04
N ASP A 235 14.89 -4.73 0.36
CA ASP A 235 13.97 -5.11 1.43
C ASP A 235 13.17 -6.38 1.05
N VAL A 236 12.99 -7.27 2.03
CA VAL A 236 12.13 -8.45 1.88
C VAL A 236 10.66 -8.08 2.09
N VAL A 237 9.80 -8.49 1.17
CA VAL A 237 8.41 -8.05 1.11
C VAL A 237 7.44 -9.15 0.71
N VAL A 238 6.21 -9.01 1.20
CA VAL A 238 5.05 -9.84 0.87
C VAL A 238 3.97 -8.92 0.29
N PRO A 239 3.66 -8.98 -1.01
CA PRO A 239 2.49 -8.33 -1.59
C PRO A 239 1.20 -8.97 -1.05
N CYS A 240 0.18 -8.16 -0.83
CA CYS A 240 -1.14 -8.60 -0.37
C CYS A 240 -2.24 -7.93 -1.21
N PHE A 241 -3.26 -8.71 -1.57
CA PHE A 241 -4.41 -8.22 -2.33
C PHE A 241 -5.24 -7.20 -1.55
N GLN A 242 -5.17 -7.23 -0.21
CA GLN A 242 -5.75 -6.22 0.65
C GLN A 242 -4.74 -5.08 0.87
N ALA A 243 -5.17 -3.84 0.62
CA ALA A 243 -4.32 -2.66 0.83
C ALA A 243 -4.38 -2.13 2.27
N GLN A 244 -3.38 -1.33 2.64
CA GLN A 244 -3.36 -0.48 3.83
C GLN A 244 -2.63 0.85 3.56
N CYS A 245 -3.37 1.93 3.34
CA CYS A 245 -2.80 3.25 3.06
C CYS A 245 -2.49 4.11 4.30
N TYR A 246 -2.97 3.72 5.49
CA TYR A 246 -2.91 4.46 6.76
C TYR A 246 -3.62 5.82 6.80
N LYS A 247 -4.22 6.27 5.69
CA LYS A 247 -4.75 7.64 5.53
C LYS A 247 -6.28 7.70 5.42
N CYS A 248 -6.90 6.74 4.73
CA CYS A 248 -8.36 6.72 4.53
C CYS A 248 -9.11 6.41 5.84
N GLU A 249 -10.42 6.66 5.83
CA GLU A 249 -11.29 6.44 6.99
C GLU A 249 -11.24 4.97 7.45
N TYR A 250 -11.32 4.02 6.52
CA TYR A 250 -11.25 2.58 6.80
C TYR A 250 -9.93 2.20 7.49
N CYS A 251 -8.80 2.71 7.01
CA CYS A 251 -7.49 2.48 7.63
C CYS A 251 -7.38 3.07 9.03
N LYS A 252 -8.08 4.17 9.33
CA LYS A 252 -8.12 4.79 10.66
C LYS A 252 -9.09 4.08 11.61
N ASN A 253 -10.15 3.48 11.09
CA ASN A 253 -11.17 2.81 11.89
C ASN A 253 -10.68 1.41 12.36
N PRO A 254 -10.73 1.09 13.66
CA PRO A 254 -10.29 -0.22 14.16
C PRO A 254 -11.25 -1.37 13.82
N LYS A 255 -12.48 -1.07 13.36
CA LYS A 255 -13.54 -2.06 13.10
C LYS A 255 -13.45 -2.75 11.73
N THR A 256 -12.52 -2.32 10.87
CA THR A 256 -12.40 -2.80 9.49
C THR A 256 -10.95 -2.80 9.01
N ASN A 257 -10.69 -3.61 7.98
CA ASN A 257 -9.47 -3.60 7.19
C ASN A 257 -9.69 -3.25 5.70
N ALA A 258 -10.93 -2.93 5.29
CA ALA A 258 -11.31 -2.68 3.90
C ALA A 258 -10.78 -1.33 3.37
N CYS A 259 -9.48 -1.25 3.11
CA CYS A 259 -8.88 -0.06 2.53
C CYS A 259 -9.30 0.11 1.07
N ASP A 260 -9.86 1.27 0.75
CA ASP A 260 -10.39 1.66 -0.56
C ASP A 260 -9.39 2.40 -1.47
N SER A 261 -8.15 2.60 -1.02
CA SER A 261 -7.21 3.55 -1.63
C SER A 261 -6.79 3.22 -3.06
N ILE A 262 -6.85 1.93 -3.41
CA ILE A 262 -6.47 1.37 -4.70
C ILE A 262 -7.48 0.36 -5.25
N GLU A 263 -8.54 0.02 -4.48
CA GLU A 263 -9.48 -1.07 -4.78
C GLU A 263 -10.10 -0.94 -6.18
N HIS A 264 -10.56 0.27 -6.53
CA HIS A 264 -11.14 0.56 -7.84
C HIS A 264 -10.21 0.22 -9.01
N TRP A 265 -8.90 0.37 -8.83
CA TRP A 265 -7.89 0.16 -9.87
C TRP A 265 -7.47 -1.31 -9.94
N THR A 266 -7.27 -1.93 -8.78
CA THR A 266 -6.90 -3.35 -8.70
C THR A 266 -8.02 -4.26 -9.20
N GLN A 267 -9.29 -3.91 -8.98
CA GLN A 267 -10.45 -4.63 -9.57
C GLN A 267 -10.50 -4.55 -11.10
N LYS A 268 -9.94 -3.49 -11.69
CA LYS A 268 -9.81 -3.34 -13.15
C LYS A 268 -8.52 -3.91 -13.72
N GLY A 269 -7.66 -4.49 -12.87
CA GLY A 269 -6.37 -5.03 -13.27
C GLY A 269 -5.36 -3.99 -13.75
N VAL A 270 -5.42 -2.76 -13.24
CA VAL A 270 -4.55 -1.65 -13.66
C VAL A 270 -3.97 -0.86 -12.48
N MET A 271 -2.93 -0.07 -12.75
CA MET A 271 -2.29 0.79 -11.77
C MET A 271 -3.03 2.12 -11.60
N LYS A 272 -2.92 2.70 -10.40
CA LYS A 272 -3.68 3.89 -10.00
C LYS A 272 -3.19 5.17 -10.67
N ILE A 273 -1.88 5.26 -10.92
CA ILE A 273 -1.24 6.52 -11.34
C ILE A 273 -1.62 6.92 -12.77
N ASP A 274 -1.82 5.94 -13.64
CA ASP A 274 -2.07 6.16 -15.07
C ASP A 274 -3.22 5.31 -15.64
N GLY A 275 -3.84 4.43 -14.84
CA GLY A 275 -4.91 3.55 -15.27
C GLY A 275 -4.45 2.48 -16.27
N LYS A 276 -3.15 2.15 -16.29
CA LYS A 276 -2.55 1.18 -17.23
C LYS A 276 -1.93 0.00 -16.51
N THR A 277 -1.63 -1.06 -17.26
CA THR A 277 -0.85 -2.20 -16.77
C THR A 277 0.65 -1.91 -16.73
N ARG A 278 1.42 -2.84 -16.18
CA ARG A 278 2.88 -2.90 -16.20
C ARG A 278 3.40 -4.14 -16.94
N PHE A 279 2.50 -4.90 -17.55
CA PHE A 279 2.81 -6.13 -18.27
C PHE A 279 2.45 -6.03 -19.74
N THR A 280 3.38 -6.43 -20.60
CA THR A 280 3.11 -6.61 -22.02
C THR A 280 3.62 -7.98 -22.49
N TYR A 281 2.89 -8.58 -23.43
CA TYR A 281 3.24 -9.83 -24.08
C TYR A 281 3.05 -9.66 -25.59
N GLN A 282 4.12 -9.87 -26.35
CA GLN A 282 4.14 -9.69 -27.80
C GLN A 282 3.61 -8.31 -28.28
N GLY A 283 3.82 -7.26 -27.48
CA GLY A 283 3.36 -5.90 -27.77
C GLY A 283 1.95 -5.57 -27.27
N GLU A 284 1.18 -6.58 -26.83
CA GLU A 284 -0.16 -6.42 -26.27
C GLU A 284 -0.13 -6.33 -24.73
N ASN A 285 -1.12 -5.67 -24.15
CA ASN A 285 -1.22 -5.49 -22.70
C ASN A 285 -1.75 -6.77 -22.00
N LEU A 286 -1.14 -7.13 -20.88
CA LEU A 286 -1.71 -8.11 -19.94
C LEU A 286 -2.20 -7.39 -18.68
N TYR A 287 -3.37 -7.71 -18.16
CA TYR A 287 -3.88 -7.13 -16.92
C TYR A 287 -3.19 -7.69 -15.67
N HIS A 288 -3.23 -6.90 -14.60
CA HIS A 288 -2.89 -7.37 -13.25
C HIS A 288 -4.05 -8.17 -12.65
N SER A 289 -3.74 -9.12 -11.79
CA SER A 289 -4.69 -9.87 -10.98
C SER A 289 -4.45 -9.60 -9.50
N PHE A 290 -5.53 -9.36 -8.75
CA PHE A 290 -5.52 -9.06 -7.31
C PHE A 290 -4.61 -7.88 -6.88
N GLY A 291 -4.15 -7.05 -7.82
CA GLY A 291 -3.11 -6.04 -7.57
C GLY A 291 -1.76 -6.61 -7.14
N CYS A 292 -1.52 -7.90 -7.39
CA CYS A 292 -0.34 -8.64 -6.93
C CYS A 292 0.41 -9.32 -8.08
N SER A 293 -0.29 -10.12 -8.90
CA SER A 293 0.26 -10.87 -10.03
C SER A 293 1.58 -11.61 -9.70
N THR A 294 1.57 -12.39 -8.62
CA THR A 294 2.78 -13.01 -8.06
C THR A 294 3.31 -14.19 -8.85
N LEU A 295 2.53 -14.75 -9.79
CA LEU A 295 3.00 -15.80 -10.69
C LEU A 295 3.77 -15.20 -11.88
N SER A 296 4.70 -14.29 -11.59
CA SER A 296 5.69 -13.71 -12.48
C SER A 296 7.00 -13.51 -11.72
N GLU A 297 8.15 -13.75 -12.35
CA GLU A 297 9.47 -13.54 -11.74
C GLU A 297 9.63 -12.08 -11.24
N TYR A 298 9.01 -11.14 -11.95
CA TYR A 298 8.91 -9.74 -11.55
C TYR A 298 7.47 -9.25 -11.63
N THR A 299 7.04 -8.53 -10.60
CA THR A 299 5.73 -7.87 -10.57
C THR A 299 5.85 -6.43 -10.10
N VAL A 300 4.88 -5.60 -10.47
CA VAL A 300 4.77 -4.21 -10.00
C VAL A 300 3.47 -4.07 -9.22
N VAL A 301 3.55 -3.58 -7.99
CA VAL A 301 2.40 -3.41 -7.10
C VAL A 301 2.36 -2.00 -6.52
N HIS A 302 1.21 -1.61 -5.98
CA HIS A 302 1.11 -0.36 -5.21
C HIS A 302 1.81 -0.50 -3.86
N GLU A 303 2.44 0.59 -3.38
CA GLU A 303 3.08 0.63 -2.06
C GLU A 303 2.09 0.25 -0.94
N GLU A 304 0.81 0.58 -1.08
CA GLU A 304 -0.24 0.25 -0.11
C GLU A 304 -0.53 -1.25 0.03
N SER A 305 -0.09 -2.08 -0.92
CA SER A 305 -0.26 -3.55 -0.87
C SER A 305 0.97 -4.28 -0.33
N LEU A 306 2.03 -3.56 0.06
CA LEU A 306 3.30 -4.18 0.43
C LEU A 306 3.58 -4.22 1.93
N SER A 307 3.73 -5.44 2.44
CA SER A 307 4.16 -5.71 3.81
C SER A 307 5.65 -6.02 3.82
N LYS A 308 6.44 -5.15 4.45
CA LYS A 308 7.87 -5.40 4.69
C LYS A 308 8.05 -6.35 5.87
N VAL A 309 8.79 -7.42 5.67
CA VAL A 309 9.07 -8.44 6.70
C VAL A 309 10.56 -8.43 7.06
N PRO A 310 10.99 -9.10 8.15
CA PRO A 310 12.41 -9.24 8.48
C PRO A 310 13.23 -9.82 7.33
N ASP A 311 14.46 -9.36 7.15
CA ASP A 311 15.31 -9.73 6.00
C ASP A 311 15.74 -11.20 6.02
N ASP A 312 15.71 -11.85 7.20
CA ASP A 312 16.01 -13.27 7.42
C ASP A 312 14.77 -14.19 7.31
N SER A 313 13.64 -13.65 6.85
CA SER A 313 12.41 -14.41 6.65
C SER A 313 12.55 -15.47 5.56
N SER A 314 12.06 -16.67 5.83
CA SER A 314 11.97 -17.75 4.82
C SER A 314 10.86 -17.44 3.81
N LEU A 315 11.24 -17.09 2.57
CA LEU A 315 10.33 -16.59 1.52
C LEU A 315 9.21 -17.59 1.16
N ASP A 316 9.58 -18.87 1.05
CA ASP A 316 8.68 -20.00 0.80
C ASP A 316 7.59 -20.20 1.87
N ARG A 317 7.85 -19.75 3.10
CA ARG A 317 6.91 -19.83 4.23
C ARG A 317 6.08 -18.56 4.33
N VAL A 318 6.71 -17.39 4.27
CA VAL A 318 6.00 -16.11 4.48
C VAL A 318 5.04 -15.77 3.33
N THR A 319 5.20 -16.38 2.15
CA THR A 319 4.20 -16.32 1.07
C THR A 319 2.81 -16.77 1.54
N LEU A 320 2.73 -17.74 2.45
CA LEU A 320 1.46 -18.25 2.99
C LEU A 320 0.70 -17.24 3.85
N LEU A 321 1.41 -16.23 4.37
CA LEU A 321 0.84 -15.17 5.21
C LEU A 321 0.16 -14.07 4.40
N SER A 322 0.24 -14.06 3.06
CA SER A 322 -0.43 -13.05 2.25
C SER A 322 -1.92 -13.35 2.01
N CYS A 323 -2.40 -14.55 2.36
CA CYS A 323 -3.80 -14.97 2.13
C CYS A 323 -4.40 -15.83 3.26
N GLU A 324 -4.51 -17.15 3.09
CA GLU A 324 -5.40 -18.00 3.92
C GLU A 324 -4.90 -18.22 5.36
N VAL A 325 -3.58 -18.32 5.59
CA VAL A 325 -3.07 -18.53 6.96
C VAL A 325 -3.36 -17.33 7.84
N SER A 326 -3.04 -16.14 7.34
CA SER A 326 -3.43 -14.87 7.96
C SER A 326 -4.94 -14.79 8.14
N SER A 327 -5.72 -15.12 7.11
CA SER A 327 -7.18 -15.05 7.16
C SER A 327 -7.77 -15.84 8.32
N GLY A 328 -7.35 -17.09 8.51
CA GLY A 328 -7.85 -17.92 9.60
C GLY A 328 -7.39 -17.45 10.98
N ILE A 329 -6.12 -17.07 11.13
CA ILE A 329 -5.61 -16.53 12.41
C ILE A 329 -6.38 -15.26 12.81
N GLY A 330 -6.56 -14.34 11.87
CA GLY A 330 -7.30 -13.12 12.10
C GLY A 330 -8.79 -13.36 12.37
N ALA A 331 -9.40 -14.36 11.75
CA ALA A 331 -10.80 -14.71 12.01
C ALA A 331 -11.02 -15.11 13.47
N VAL A 332 -10.13 -15.91 14.05
CA VAL A 332 -10.20 -16.30 15.45
C VAL A 332 -9.88 -15.13 16.38
N LYS A 333 -8.72 -14.49 16.19
CA LYS A 333 -8.19 -13.49 17.13
C LYS A 333 -8.89 -12.12 17.04
N ARG A 334 -9.40 -11.73 15.87
CA ARG A 334 -9.92 -10.38 15.61
C ARG A 334 -11.39 -10.34 15.24
N ALA A 335 -11.87 -11.25 14.40
CA ALA A 335 -13.27 -11.25 14.00
C ALA A 335 -14.16 -11.83 15.11
N ALA A 336 -13.95 -13.11 15.44
CA ALA A 336 -14.67 -13.83 16.49
C ALA A 336 -14.19 -13.46 17.90
N GLN A 337 -12.91 -13.07 18.05
CA GLN A 337 -12.29 -12.75 19.34
C GLN A 337 -12.48 -13.86 20.38
N VAL A 338 -12.27 -15.11 19.95
CA VAL A 338 -12.43 -16.32 20.76
C VAL A 338 -11.68 -16.22 22.08
N LYS A 339 -12.30 -16.70 23.16
CA LYS A 339 -11.75 -16.71 24.51
C LYS A 339 -11.26 -18.10 24.91
N ALA A 340 -10.34 -18.14 25.86
CA ALA A 340 -9.94 -19.37 26.50
C ALA A 340 -11.16 -20.06 27.11
N GLY A 341 -11.27 -21.37 26.89
CA GLY A 341 -12.43 -22.16 27.31
C GLY A 341 -13.58 -22.24 26.32
N ASP A 342 -13.66 -21.35 25.32
CA ASP A 342 -14.71 -21.41 24.30
C ASP A 342 -14.65 -22.71 23.49
N THR A 343 -15.79 -23.15 22.99
CA THR A 343 -15.91 -24.29 22.06
C THR A 343 -16.08 -23.80 20.63
N ALA A 344 -15.48 -24.51 19.67
CA ALA A 344 -15.52 -24.10 18.27
C ALA A 344 -15.73 -25.26 17.28
N ALA A 345 -16.45 -24.99 16.18
CA ALA A 345 -16.55 -25.88 15.03
C ALA A 345 -16.02 -25.20 13.75
N VAL A 346 -15.18 -25.91 12.99
CA VAL A 346 -14.56 -25.39 11.76
C VAL A 346 -15.00 -26.24 10.58
N PHE A 347 -15.74 -25.62 9.65
CA PHE A 347 -16.28 -26.28 8.47
C PHE A 347 -15.41 -26.00 7.24
N GLY A 348 -14.84 -27.06 6.68
CA GLY A 348 -13.87 -27.03 5.57
C GLY A 348 -12.43 -26.95 6.08
N LEU A 349 -11.62 -27.95 5.75
CA LEU A 349 -10.26 -28.15 6.27
C LEU A 349 -9.17 -27.91 5.22
N GLY A 350 -9.39 -26.93 4.33
CA GLY A 350 -8.32 -26.32 3.53
C GLY A 350 -7.36 -25.50 4.39
N ALA A 351 -6.43 -24.74 3.77
CA ALA A 351 -5.44 -24.00 4.55
C ALA A 351 -6.08 -22.95 5.49
N THR A 352 -7.16 -22.29 5.06
CA THR A 352 -7.99 -21.44 5.95
C THR A 352 -8.53 -22.18 7.17
N GLY A 353 -9.14 -23.36 6.99
CA GLY A 353 -9.71 -24.11 8.11
C GLY A 353 -8.64 -24.60 9.09
N LEU A 354 -7.53 -25.09 8.56
CA LEU A 354 -6.39 -25.53 9.37
C LEU A 354 -5.74 -24.35 10.12
N SER A 355 -5.69 -23.15 9.53
CA SER A 355 -5.19 -21.95 10.23
C SER A 355 -6.14 -21.45 11.32
N ILE A 356 -7.45 -21.62 11.16
CA ILE A 356 -8.42 -21.39 12.23
C ILE A 356 -8.20 -22.38 13.38
N ILE A 357 -8.07 -23.68 13.09
CA ILE A 357 -7.83 -24.72 14.12
C ILE A 357 -6.57 -24.39 14.94
N GLN A 358 -5.48 -24.04 14.26
CA GLN A 358 -4.25 -23.66 14.95
C GLN A 358 -4.42 -22.42 15.82
N ALA A 359 -5.13 -21.39 15.32
CA ALA A 359 -5.38 -20.19 16.10
C ALA A 359 -6.30 -20.45 17.29
N LEU A 360 -7.28 -21.35 17.17
CA LEU A 360 -8.16 -21.78 18.27
C LEU A 360 -7.36 -22.49 19.37
N LYS A 361 -6.40 -23.34 18.99
CA LYS A 361 -5.48 -23.99 19.94
C LYS A 361 -4.65 -22.94 20.69
N GLN A 362 -4.12 -21.95 19.97
CA GLN A 362 -3.35 -20.84 20.58
C GLN A 362 -4.19 -19.94 21.50
N THR A 363 -5.51 -19.86 21.28
CA THR A 363 -6.43 -19.13 22.19
C THR A 363 -6.96 -20.01 23.33
N GLU A 364 -6.47 -21.24 23.48
CA GLU A 364 -6.90 -22.18 24.53
C GLU A 364 -8.39 -22.51 24.48
N ALA A 365 -8.96 -22.63 23.27
CA ALA A 365 -10.31 -23.15 23.09
C ALA A 365 -10.41 -24.57 23.68
N SER A 366 -11.44 -24.84 24.48
CA SER A 366 -11.57 -26.10 25.22
C SER A 366 -11.88 -27.30 24.31
N ARG A 367 -12.56 -27.04 23.20
CA ARG A 367 -12.94 -28.06 22.22
C ARG A 367 -12.96 -27.50 20.81
N ILE A 368 -12.30 -28.18 19.89
CA ILE A 368 -12.11 -27.77 18.49
C ILE A 368 -12.58 -28.91 17.59
N ILE A 369 -13.77 -28.75 17.01
CA ILE A 369 -14.41 -29.75 16.17
C ILE A 369 -14.12 -29.45 14.71
N ALA A 370 -13.31 -30.28 14.07
CA ALA A 370 -13.02 -30.20 12.65
C ALA A 370 -14.11 -30.89 11.82
N VAL A 371 -14.62 -30.24 10.77
CA VAL A 371 -15.70 -30.75 9.93
C VAL A 371 -15.33 -30.70 8.46
N ASP A 372 -15.19 -31.87 7.82
CA ASP A 372 -14.91 -32.01 6.39
C ASP A 372 -15.43 -33.34 5.85
N SER A 373 -15.70 -33.42 4.54
CA SER A 373 -16.05 -34.68 3.88
C SER A 373 -14.81 -35.53 3.57
N ASN A 374 -13.64 -34.91 3.43
CA ASN A 374 -12.39 -35.60 3.16
C ASN A 374 -11.73 -36.07 4.47
N GLN A 375 -11.90 -37.35 4.79
CA GLN A 375 -11.32 -37.96 5.98
C GLN A 375 -9.79 -37.99 5.99
N HIS A 376 -9.12 -37.85 4.84
CA HIS A 376 -7.66 -37.77 4.78
C HIS A 376 -7.10 -36.51 5.45
N LEU A 377 -7.94 -35.49 5.68
CA LEU A 377 -7.56 -34.26 6.37
C LEU A 377 -7.62 -34.38 7.90
N LEU A 378 -8.11 -35.51 8.43
CA LEU A 378 -8.22 -35.76 9.88
C LEU A 378 -6.88 -35.64 10.59
N GLU A 379 -5.84 -36.28 10.04
CA GLU A 379 -4.51 -36.29 10.65
C GLU A 379 -3.89 -34.89 10.66
N ALA A 380 -4.05 -34.16 9.55
CA ALA A 380 -3.64 -32.76 9.47
C ALA A 380 -4.39 -31.89 10.49
N ALA A 381 -5.71 -32.03 10.59
CA ALA A 381 -6.52 -31.27 11.55
C ALA A 381 -6.09 -31.54 12.99
N ARG A 382 -5.85 -32.80 13.37
CA ARG A 382 -5.33 -33.18 14.69
C ARG A 382 -3.95 -32.58 14.94
N HIS A 383 -3.06 -32.62 13.95
CA HIS A 383 -1.72 -32.03 14.04
C HIS A 383 -1.79 -30.53 14.37
N PHE A 384 -2.70 -29.79 13.72
CA PHE A 384 -2.89 -28.36 13.97
C PHE A 384 -3.63 -28.04 15.28
N GLY A 385 -4.35 -29.00 15.87
CA GLY A 385 -4.98 -28.83 17.19
C GLY A 385 -6.43 -29.25 17.34
N ALA A 386 -7.05 -29.87 16.33
CA ALA A 386 -8.42 -30.34 16.45
C ALA A 386 -8.54 -31.42 17.53
N THR A 387 -9.53 -31.29 18.42
CA THR A 387 -9.82 -32.27 19.48
C THR A 387 -10.75 -33.36 18.97
N ASP A 388 -11.65 -33.00 18.05
CA ASP A 388 -12.67 -33.88 17.51
C ASP A 388 -12.76 -33.72 16.00
N PHE A 389 -13.32 -34.73 15.34
CA PHE A 389 -13.63 -34.68 13.91
C PHE A 389 -15.02 -35.21 13.63
N VAL A 390 -15.72 -34.55 12.72
CA VAL A 390 -17.04 -34.95 12.22
C VAL A 390 -17.01 -34.94 10.70
N SER A 391 -17.36 -36.08 10.10
CA SER A 391 -17.45 -36.21 8.65
C SER A 391 -18.64 -35.39 8.12
N GLY A 392 -18.38 -34.49 7.18
CA GLY A 392 -19.36 -33.52 6.65
C GLY A 392 -20.44 -34.11 5.74
N ASP A 393 -20.26 -35.36 5.30
CA ASP A 393 -21.21 -36.13 4.49
C ASP A 393 -22.38 -36.73 5.30
N GLN A 394 -22.27 -36.71 6.63
CA GLN A 394 -23.29 -37.29 7.50
C GLN A 394 -24.54 -36.40 7.52
N MET A 395 -25.72 -36.98 7.25
CA MET A 395 -27.00 -36.23 7.28
C MET A 395 -27.28 -35.53 8.63
N ASN A 396 -26.60 -35.93 9.71
CA ASN A 396 -26.81 -35.45 11.07
C ASN A 396 -25.64 -34.63 11.65
N VAL A 397 -24.72 -34.09 10.83
CA VAL A 397 -23.57 -33.27 11.29
C VAL A 397 -23.99 -32.26 12.36
N CYS A 398 -25.06 -31.50 12.11
CA CYS A 398 -25.51 -30.47 13.04
C CYS A 398 -25.97 -31.07 14.38
N THR A 399 -26.83 -32.08 14.33
CA THR A 399 -27.35 -32.77 15.53
C THR A 399 -26.23 -33.40 16.35
N LYS A 400 -25.23 -33.99 15.68
CA LYS A 400 -24.07 -34.60 16.32
C LYS A 400 -23.23 -33.56 17.05
N ILE A 401 -22.91 -32.44 16.40
CA ILE A 401 -22.13 -31.35 17.03
C ILE A 401 -22.91 -30.75 18.21
N ILE A 402 -24.21 -30.50 18.06
CA ILE A 402 -25.06 -30.00 19.15
C ILE A 402 -25.07 -30.98 20.35
N GLY A 403 -25.19 -32.29 20.09
CA GLY A 403 -25.15 -33.31 21.12
C GLY A 403 -23.79 -33.41 21.81
N MET A 404 -22.70 -33.33 21.06
CA MET A 404 -21.33 -33.33 21.60
C MET A 404 -21.08 -32.13 22.53
N THR A 405 -21.70 -30.98 22.25
CA THR A 405 -21.46 -29.70 22.93
C THR A 405 -22.58 -29.30 23.89
N GLN A 406 -23.57 -30.17 24.09
CA GLN A 406 -24.72 -29.93 24.99
C GLN A 406 -25.53 -28.67 24.66
N GLY A 407 -25.63 -28.29 23.38
CA GLY A 407 -26.41 -27.11 22.98
C GLY A 407 -25.90 -26.37 21.75
N GLY A 408 -24.70 -26.70 21.29
CA GLY A 408 -24.02 -26.06 20.17
C GLY A 408 -22.69 -25.43 20.61
N VAL A 409 -21.85 -25.08 19.65
CA VAL A 409 -20.55 -24.43 19.88
C VAL A 409 -20.69 -22.93 20.15
N ASP A 410 -19.76 -22.36 20.89
CA ASP A 410 -19.69 -20.90 21.08
C ASP A 410 -19.36 -20.19 19.77
N HIS A 411 -18.42 -20.75 18.99
CA HIS A 411 -18.01 -20.22 17.69
C HIS A 411 -18.10 -21.25 16.57
N SER A 412 -18.59 -20.85 15.41
CA SER A 412 -18.44 -21.64 14.19
C SER A 412 -17.79 -20.84 13.07
N PHE A 413 -17.01 -21.52 12.25
CA PHE A 413 -16.29 -20.94 11.13
C PHE A 413 -16.68 -21.64 9.83
N ALA A 414 -17.25 -20.90 8.89
CA ALA A 414 -17.61 -21.39 7.57
C ALA A 414 -16.50 -21.03 6.56
N CYS A 415 -15.76 -22.04 6.11
CA CYS A 415 -14.69 -21.87 5.12
C CYS A 415 -15.12 -22.29 3.70
N THR A 416 -16.34 -22.78 3.53
CA THR A 416 -16.93 -23.09 2.22
C THR A 416 -18.35 -22.53 2.13
N GLY A 417 -18.76 -22.03 0.96
CA GLY A 417 -20.08 -21.40 0.78
C GLY A 417 -21.25 -22.32 1.16
N THR A 418 -21.09 -23.63 0.93
CA THR A 418 -22.10 -24.65 1.28
C THR A 418 -22.21 -24.90 2.78
N SER A 419 -21.18 -24.57 3.57
CA SER A 419 -21.17 -24.82 5.01
C SER A 419 -21.83 -23.73 5.85
N ILE A 420 -22.11 -22.54 5.29
CA ILE A 420 -22.56 -21.37 6.06
C ILE A 420 -23.80 -21.66 6.91
N ARG A 421 -24.81 -22.32 6.30
CA ARG A 421 -26.05 -22.67 6.99
C ARG A 421 -25.83 -23.71 8.10
N ALA A 422 -24.99 -24.71 7.85
CA ALA A 422 -24.68 -25.74 8.84
C ALA A 422 -23.90 -25.15 10.02
N ALA A 423 -22.90 -24.29 9.75
CA ALA A 423 -22.14 -23.58 10.77
C ALA A 423 -23.06 -22.80 11.71
N LEU A 424 -23.97 -21.98 11.16
CA LEU A 424 -24.96 -21.25 11.96
C LEU A 424 -25.85 -22.18 12.81
N ALA A 425 -26.31 -23.29 12.22
CA ALA A 425 -27.19 -24.22 12.93
C ALA A 425 -26.48 -24.91 14.11
N THR A 426 -25.15 -25.09 14.05
CA THR A 426 -24.37 -25.70 15.13
C THR A 426 -23.98 -24.78 16.27
N CYS A 427 -24.14 -23.46 16.11
CA CYS A 427 -23.87 -22.52 17.19
C CYS A 427 -24.86 -22.68 18.35
N HIS A 428 -24.39 -22.37 19.55
CA HIS A 428 -25.19 -22.37 20.77
C HIS A 428 -26.34 -21.38 20.65
N LYS A 429 -27.54 -21.80 21.06
CA LYS A 429 -28.70 -20.89 21.12
C LYS A 429 -28.43 -19.79 22.15
N GLY A 430 -28.77 -18.54 21.83
CA GLY A 430 -28.65 -17.40 22.75
C GLY A 430 -27.40 -16.55 22.57
N TRP A 431 -26.23 -17.16 22.33
CA TRP A 431 -24.97 -16.41 22.21
C TRP A 431 -24.01 -16.88 21.10
N GLY A 432 -24.23 -18.06 20.50
CA GLY A 432 -23.28 -18.63 19.56
C GLY A 432 -23.09 -17.79 18.30
N GLU A 433 -21.87 -17.79 17.80
CA GLU A 433 -21.35 -16.81 16.85
C GLU A 433 -20.75 -17.49 15.62
N THR A 434 -21.22 -17.15 14.42
CA THR A 434 -20.71 -17.71 13.16
C THR A 434 -19.91 -16.69 12.38
N THR A 435 -18.65 -17.03 12.06
CA THR A 435 -17.76 -16.24 11.20
C THR A 435 -17.70 -16.85 9.80
N ILE A 436 -17.94 -16.04 8.77
CA ILE A 436 -17.93 -16.48 7.36
C ILE A 436 -16.61 -16.03 6.71
N LEU A 437 -15.83 -16.97 6.19
CA LEU A 437 -14.55 -16.72 5.51
C LEU A 437 -14.57 -17.08 4.01
N CYS A 438 -15.72 -17.47 3.50
CA CYS A 438 -15.92 -17.86 2.11
C CYS A 438 -16.93 -16.95 1.43
N ASP A 439 -16.83 -16.86 0.11
CA ASP A 439 -17.87 -16.27 -0.71
C ASP A 439 -18.77 -17.37 -1.30
N VAL A 440 -19.99 -16.97 -1.69
CA VAL A 440 -20.83 -17.78 -2.59
C VAL A 440 -20.56 -17.34 -4.03
N PRO A 441 -20.79 -18.21 -5.04
CA PRO A 441 -20.64 -17.82 -6.44
C PRO A 441 -21.39 -16.52 -6.78
N LEU A 442 -20.84 -15.73 -7.69
CA LEU A 442 -21.41 -14.45 -8.10
C LEU A 442 -22.89 -14.59 -8.47
N GLY A 443 -23.73 -13.72 -7.89
CA GLY A 443 -25.18 -13.72 -8.11
C GLY A 443 -25.98 -14.70 -7.25
N GLN A 444 -25.33 -15.49 -6.38
CA GLN A 444 -26.03 -16.34 -5.41
C GLN A 444 -26.26 -15.63 -4.07
N GLU A 445 -27.35 -16.00 -3.39
CA GLU A 445 -27.71 -15.48 -2.07
C GLU A 445 -27.53 -16.53 -0.97
N ILE A 446 -27.22 -16.07 0.24
CA ILE A 446 -27.15 -16.93 1.43
C ILE A 446 -28.53 -16.95 2.10
N SER A 447 -29.21 -18.09 2.07
CA SER A 447 -30.52 -18.27 2.72
C SER A 447 -30.39 -18.87 4.13
N LEU A 448 -30.80 -18.10 5.15
CA LEU A 448 -30.69 -18.48 6.56
C LEU A 448 -32.05 -18.47 7.27
N PRO A 449 -32.34 -19.42 8.17
CA PRO A 449 -33.58 -19.42 8.93
C PRO A 449 -33.62 -18.27 9.95
N SER A 450 -34.56 -17.32 9.79
CA SER A 450 -34.68 -16.12 10.63
C SER A 450 -34.83 -16.45 12.13
N HIS A 451 -35.57 -17.51 12.47
CA HIS A 451 -35.77 -17.93 13.86
C HIS A 451 -34.47 -18.32 14.57
N GLN A 452 -33.43 -18.74 13.84
CA GLN A 452 -32.12 -19.06 14.44
C GLN A 452 -31.42 -17.80 14.93
N LEU A 453 -31.51 -16.70 14.15
CA LEU A 453 -30.97 -15.40 14.50
C LEU A 453 -31.77 -14.75 15.64
N LEU A 454 -33.10 -14.76 15.55
CA LEU A 454 -33.98 -14.28 16.62
C LEU A 454 -33.78 -15.06 17.93
N GLY A 455 -33.38 -16.33 17.84
CA GLY A 455 -33.00 -17.17 18.98
C GLY A 455 -31.66 -16.80 19.65
N GLY A 456 -31.05 -15.67 19.27
CA GLY A 456 -29.83 -15.13 19.88
C GLY A 456 -28.52 -15.57 19.20
N ARG A 457 -28.57 -16.41 18.16
CA ARG A 457 -27.38 -16.69 17.35
C ARG A 457 -27.01 -15.46 16.54
N ARG A 458 -25.71 -15.25 16.36
CA ARG A 458 -25.18 -14.09 15.66
C ARG A 458 -24.35 -14.53 14.47
N LEU A 459 -24.48 -13.78 13.39
CA LEU A 459 -23.50 -13.78 12.32
C LEU A 459 -22.49 -12.69 12.66
N VAL A 460 -21.26 -13.09 12.96
CA VAL A 460 -20.22 -12.19 13.48
C VAL A 460 -19.78 -11.17 12.43
N ARG A 461 -19.87 -11.52 11.14
CA ARG A 461 -19.70 -10.74 9.88
C ARG A 461 -18.95 -11.60 8.86
N GLY A 462 -18.94 -11.17 7.60
CA GLY A 462 -17.94 -11.62 6.63
C GLY A 462 -16.53 -11.21 7.10
N CYS A 463 -15.58 -12.13 6.98
CA CYS A 463 -14.22 -11.97 7.45
C CYS A 463 -13.24 -11.95 6.27
N TRP A 464 -13.01 -10.76 5.74
CA TRP A 464 -12.06 -10.53 4.65
C TRP A 464 -10.64 -10.41 5.19
N PHE A 465 -9.71 -11.24 4.73
CA PHE A 465 -8.31 -11.30 5.20
C PHE A 465 -8.18 -11.30 6.73
N GLY A 466 -9.03 -12.05 7.43
CA GLY A 466 -8.97 -12.15 8.90
C GLY A 466 -9.32 -10.86 9.65
N ASN A 467 -9.94 -9.89 8.98
CA ASN A 467 -10.12 -8.52 9.47
C ASN A 467 -8.79 -7.87 9.93
N MET A 468 -7.69 -8.26 9.29
CA MET A 468 -6.33 -7.78 9.57
C MET A 468 -5.90 -6.69 8.59
N LYS A 469 -5.10 -5.76 9.08
CA LYS A 469 -4.49 -4.71 8.26
C LYS A 469 -3.09 -5.19 7.83
N PRO A 470 -2.88 -5.60 6.56
CA PRO A 470 -1.77 -6.47 6.16
C PRO A 470 -0.40 -5.89 6.45
N ARG A 471 -0.15 -4.64 6.06
CA ARG A 471 1.17 -3.98 6.27
C ARG A 471 1.58 -3.87 7.73
N ARG A 472 0.62 -3.94 8.66
CA ARG A 472 0.88 -4.02 10.10
C ARG A 472 0.87 -5.46 10.62
N ALA A 473 -0.03 -6.30 10.12
CA ALA A 473 -0.28 -7.63 10.68
C ALA A 473 0.74 -8.67 10.21
N ILE A 474 1.06 -8.71 8.91
CA ILE A 474 1.97 -9.71 8.34
C ILE A 474 3.35 -9.71 9.03
N PRO A 475 4.01 -8.55 9.26
CA PRO A 475 5.32 -8.56 9.91
C PRO A 475 5.27 -9.10 11.35
N ASN A 476 4.18 -8.84 12.07
CA ASN A 476 3.97 -9.40 13.41
C ASN A 476 3.72 -10.91 13.35
N LEU A 477 2.93 -11.38 12.38
CA LEU A 477 2.69 -12.81 12.18
C LEU A 477 3.98 -13.55 11.82
N VAL A 478 4.86 -12.94 11.01
CA VAL A 478 6.20 -13.51 10.75
C VAL A 478 6.96 -13.69 12.06
N ALA A 479 6.98 -12.67 12.92
CA ALA A 479 7.66 -12.76 14.22
C ALA A 479 7.04 -13.84 15.14
N GLU A 480 5.71 -14.00 15.14
CA GLU A 480 5.01 -15.08 15.87
C GLU A 480 5.37 -16.46 15.30
N CYS A 481 5.45 -16.61 13.97
CA CYS A 481 5.88 -17.86 13.32
C CYS A 481 7.34 -18.20 13.65
N MET A 482 8.24 -17.20 13.65
CA MET A 482 9.65 -17.39 14.01
C MET A 482 9.84 -17.84 15.46
N LYS A 483 8.91 -17.49 16.37
CA LYS A 483 8.90 -17.99 17.76
C LYS A 483 8.35 -19.41 17.89
N GLY A 484 7.69 -19.93 16.85
CA GLY A 484 6.99 -21.20 16.88
C GLY A 484 5.54 -21.12 17.37
N ASP A 485 4.96 -19.91 17.50
CA ASP A 485 3.56 -19.74 17.91
C ASP A 485 2.60 -20.27 16.81
N TYR A 486 3.03 -20.17 15.55
CA TYR A 486 2.31 -20.66 14.38
C TYR A 486 3.24 -21.45 13.46
N LEU A 487 2.80 -22.66 13.10
CA LEU A 487 3.45 -23.53 12.13
C LEU A 487 3.09 -23.07 10.72
N LEU A 488 4.06 -23.08 9.79
CA LEU A 488 3.84 -22.80 8.37
C LEU A 488 4.19 -24.02 7.48
N ASP A 489 5.20 -24.78 7.87
CA ASP A 489 5.70 -25.92 7.10
C ASP A 489 4.63 -26.98 6.78
N PRO A 490 3.73 -27.37 7.71
CA PRO A 490 2.74 -28.41 7.42
C PRO A 490 1.68 -28.01 6.38
N TYR A 491 1.57 -26.72 6.03
CA TYR A 491 0.69 -26.30 4.94
C TYR A 491 1.30 -26.62 3.56
N ILE A 492 2.63 -26.65 3.46
CA ILE A 492 3.34 -26.88 2.20
C ILE A 492 3.37 -28.38 1.93
N THR A 493 2.40 -28.88 1.14
CA THR A 493 2.34 -30.30 0.79
C THR A 493 3.03 -30.61 -0.54
N HIS A 494 3.19 -29.61 -1.40
CA HIS A 494 3.81 -29.76 -2.71
C HIS A 494 4.76 -28.61 -3.01
N THR A 495 5.77 -28.91 -3.81
CA THR A 495 6.72 -27.94 -4.35
C THR A 495 6.97 -28.29 -5.81
N LEU A 496 6.63 -27.37 -6.71
CA LEU A 496 6.76 -27.56 -8.16
C LEU A 496 7.46 -26.36 -8.80
N LYS A 497 7.83 -26.49 -10.07
CA LYS A 497 8.25 -25.34 -10.88
C LYS A 497 7.04 -24.57 -11.38
N VAL A 498 7.18 -23.27 -11.63
CA VAL A 498 6.10 -22.46 -12.22
C VAL A 498 5.60 -23.03 -13.56
N SER A 499 6.49 -23.65 -14.35
CA SER A 499 6.14 -24.35 -15.60
C SER A 499 5.15 -25.50 -15.41
N GLU A 500 4.98 -26.00 -14.19
CA GLU A 500 4.08 -27.10 -13.84
C GLU A 500 2.79 -26.59 -13.16
N ILE A 501 2.47 -25.30 -13.31
CA ILE A 501 1.30 -24.68 -12.66
C ILE A 501 -0.03 -25.39 -12.93
N ASN A 502 -0.27 -25.90 -14.15
CA ASN A 502 -1.50 -26.63 -14.46
C ASN A 502 -1.60 -27.95 -13.66
N THR A 503 -0.46 -28.59 -13.36
CA THR A 503 -0.41 -29.73 -12.43
C THR A 503 -0.76 -29.29 -11.01
N ALA A 504 -0.24 -28.15 -10.54
CA ALA A 504 -0.59 -27.60 -9.23
C ALA A 504 -2.10 -27.30 -9.12
N PHE A 505 -2.71 -26.71 -10.15
CA PHE A 505 -4.14 -26.45 -10.24
C PHE A 505 -4.97 -27.74 -10.21
N LYS A 506 -4.51 -28.79 -10.89
CA LYS A 506 -5.15 -30.11 -10.84
C LYS A 506 -5.07 -30.76 -9.44
N LEU A 507 -3.92 -30.63 -8.75
CA LEU A 507 -3.78 -31.15 -7.39
C LEU A 507 -4.69 -30.43 -6.39
N LEU A 508 -4.80 -29.10 -6.51
CA LEU A 508 -5.71 -28.28 -5.71
C LEU A 508 -7.17 -28.66 -5.95
N SER A 509 -7.61 -28.72 -7.20
CA SER A 509 -9.01 -29.04 -7.53
C SER A 509 -9.42 -30.46 -7.13
N GLN A 510 -8.47 -31.39 -7.02
CA GLN A 510 -8.70 -32.75 -6.52
C GLN A 510 -8.65 -32.87 -4.99
N GLY A 511 -8.40 -31.79 -4.25
CA GLY A 511 -8.27 -31.82 -2.79
C GLY A 511 -7.05 -32.61 -2.28
N LYS A 512 -6.03 -32.80 -3.14
CA LYS A 512 -4.78 -33.51 -2.82
C LYS A 512 -3.67 -32.57 -2.36
N CYS A 513 -3.92 -31.27 -2.40
CA CYS A 513 -2.95 -30.23 -2.06
C CYS A 513 -3.56 -29.24 -1.07
N ILE A 514 -2.83 -28.93 0.01
CA ILE A 514 -3.17 -27.83 0.92
C ILE A 514 -2.58 -26.55 0.36
N ARG A 515 -1.25 -26.55 0.17
CA ARG A 515 -0.52 -25.53 -0.58
C ARG A 515 0.58 -26.14 -1.44
N CYS A 516 0.71 -25.57 -2.63
CA CYS A 516 1.78 -25.87 -3.56
C CYS A 516 2.62 -24.59 -3.72
N ILE A 517 3.89 -24.66 -3.32
CA ILE A 517 4.87 -23.60 -3.60
C ILE A 517 5.41 -23.78 -5.02
N LEU A 518 5.45 -22.68 -5.76
CA LEU A 518 6.00 -22.59 -7.11
C LEU A 518 7.30 -21.78 -7.09
N TYR A 519 8.33 -22.35 -7.70
CA TYR A 519 9.63 -21.72 -7.89
C TYR A 519 9.85 -21.35 -9.35
N PHE A 520 10.49 -20.21 -9.57
CA PHE A 520 10.98 -19.80 -10.87
C PHE A 520 12.36 -20.43 -11.14
N SER A 521 12.76 -20.49 -12.41
CA SER A 521 14.05 -21.08 -12.77
C SER A 521 15.20 -20.28 -12.17
N GLY A 522 15.96 -20.88 -11.24
CA GLY A 522 17.12 -20.25 -10.59
C GLY A 522 16.86 -19.61 -9.21
N SER A 523 15.71 -19.88 -8.58
CA SER A 523 15.37 -19.35 -7.24
C SER A 523 15.48 -20.34 -6.07
N ARG A 524 16.17 -21.48 -6.25
CA ARG A 524 16.43 -22.47 -5.18
C ARG A 524 17.70 -22.20 -4.41
#